data_AF-A0AB37NR08-F1
#
_entry.id   AF-A0AB37NR08-F1
#
_cell.length_a   1.000
_cell.length_b   1.000
_cell.length_c   1.000
_cell.angle_alpha   90.00
_cell.angle_beta   90.00
_cell.angle_gamma   90.00
#
_symmetry.space_group_name_H-M   'P 1'
#
loop_
_entity.id
_entity.type
_entity.pdbx_description
1 polymer ?
#
loop_
_entity_poly.entity_id
_entity_poly.type
_entity_poly.pdbx_seq_one_letter_code
_entity_poly.pdbx_strand_id
1 'polypeptide(L)'
;MVEAIDRLGRNYGEVIQTVNTLKEKKIGLMVTIVPLLSEPIGDLLLDRFVKDLLLQLLEMIAEREREESKRRQAQGIAIAKEKGV
;
A
#
# COMPACT_ATOMS: atom_id res chain seq x y z
N MET A 1 1.56 -0.73 17.30
CA MET A 1 0.96 -1.90 16.64
C MET A 1 -0.27 -1.42 15.90
N VAL A 2 -0.41 -1.77 14.64
CA VAL A 2 -1.61 -1.48 13.84
C VAL A 2 -2.14 -2.76 13.22
N GLU A 3 -3.46 -2.88 13.16
CA GLU A 3 -4.14 -4.07 12.64
C GLU A 3 -3.85 -4.28 11.15
N ALA A 4 -3.82 -3.19 10.37
CA ALA A 4 -3.69 -3.21 8.92
C ALA A 4 -2.92 -1.99 8.40
N ILE A 5 -2.30 -2.11 7.22
CA ILE A 5 -1.42 -1.09 6.64
C ILE A 5 -2.17 0.15 6.12
N ASP A 6 -3.42 -0.04 5.70
CA ASP A 6 -4.36 1.00 5.28
C ASP A 6 -4.77 1.93 6.43
N ARG A 7 -4.54 1.56 7.69
CA ARG A 7 -4.70 2.46 8.84
C ARG A 7 -3.60 3.51 8.99
N LEU A 8 -2.56 3.43 8.16
CA LEU A 8 -1.43 4.36 8.18
C LEU A 8 -1.58 5.53 7.19
N GLY A 9 -2.65 5.58 6.39
CA GLY A 9 -2.89 6.67 5.45
C GLY A 9 -4.08 6.44 4.54
N ARG A 10 -4.65 7.52 3.98
CA ARG A 10 -5.80 7.46 3.06
C ARG A 10 -5.43 6.97 1.66
N ASN A 11 -4.14 6.93 1.38
CA ASN A 11 -3.54 6.41 0.17
C ASN A 11 -2.12 5.92 0.49
N TYR A 12 -1.53 5.17 -0.43
CA TYR A 12 -0.20 4.60 -0.23
C TYR A 12 0.92 5.64 -0.06
N GLY A 13 0.81 6.81 -0.70
CA GLY A 13 1.78 7.91 -0.49
C GLY A 13 1.81 8.37 0.97
N GLU A 14 0.64 8.53 1.59
CA GLU A 14 0.51 8.86 3.02
C GLU A 14 1.01 7.71 3.92
N VAL A 15 0.76 6.46 3.54
CA VAL A 15 1.28 5.28 4.26
C VAL A 15 2.81 5.29 4.25
N ILE A 16 3.44 5.51 3.11
CA ILE A 16 4.91 5.55 2.97
C ILE A 16 5.49 6.71 3.80
N GLN A 17 4.88 7.90 3.74
CA GLN A 17 5.30 9.04 4.56
C GLN A 17 5.22 8.72 6.05
N THR A 18 4.14 8.08 6.50
CA THR A 18 3.96 7.66 7.89
C THR A 18 5.02 6.62 8.29
N VAL A 19 5.27 5.62 7.45
CA VAL A 19 6.30 4.60 7.70
C VAL A 19 7.71 5.22 7.75
N ASN A 20 8.03 6.13 6.84
CA ASN A 20 9.32 6.83 6.82
C ASN A 20 9.51 7.71 8.07
N THR A 21 8.47 8.43 8.48
CA THR A 21 8.47 9.20 9.72
C THR A 21 8.75 8.32 10.94
N LEU A 22 8.16 7.12 11.00
CA LEU A 22 8.40 6.16 12.07
C LEU A 22 9.83 5.61 12.03
N LYS A 23 10.36 5.29 10.83
CA LYS A 23 11.76 4.85 10.62
C LYS A 23 12.76 5.93 11.10
N GLU A 24 12.57 7.20 10.73
CA GLU A 24 13.43 8.33 11.15
C GLU A 24 13.46 8.49 12.68
N LYS A 25 12.30 8.29 13.32
CA LYS A 25 12.15 8.33 14.77
C LYS A 25 12.63 7.06 15.49
N LYS A 26 13.13 6.06 14.76
CA LYS A 26 13.55 4.74 15.28
C LYS A 26 12.42 4.03 16.03
N ILE A 27 11.18 4.23 15.61
CA ILE A 27 10.00 3.59 16.18
C ILE A 27 9.72 2.30 15.41
N GLY A 28 9.61 1.18 16.14
CA GLY A 28 9.21 -0.09 15.57
C GLY A 28 7.73 -0.08 15.15
N LEU A 29 7.46 -0.49 13.91
CA LEU A 29 6.12 -0.69 13.38
C LEU A 29 5.85 -2.19 13.25
N MET A 30 4.72 -2.65 13.80
CA MET A 30 4.24 -4.03 13.68
C MET A 30 2.84 -3.97 13.07
N VAL A 31 2.64 -4.70 11.96
CA VAL A 31 1.40 -4.76 11.19
C VAL A 31 0.85 -6.19 11.22
N THR A 32 -0.33 -6.37 11.80
CA THR A 32 -0.86 -7.71 12.09
C THR A 32 -1.15 -8.54 10.83
N ILE A 33 -1.56 -7.92 9.72
CA ILE A 33 -2.03 -8.63 8.51
C ILE A 33 -0.92 -8.98 7.50
N VAL A 34 0.32 -8.50 7.70
CA VAL A 34 1.45 -8.86 6.82
C VAL A 34 2.56 -9.54 7.62
N PRO A 35 2.49 -10.87 7.81
CA PRO A 35 3.45 -11.61 8.64
C PRO A 35 4.91 -11.34 8.26
N LEU A 36 5.20 -11.22 6.97
CA LEU A 36 6.56 -10.98 6.45
C LEU A 36 7.10 -9.56 6.70
N LEU A 37 6.24 -8.57 6.99
CA LEU A 37 6.69 -7.24 7.44
C LEU A 37 6.97 -7.21 8.96
N SER A 38 6.41 -8.17 9.69
CA SER A 38 6.40 -8.17 11.16
C SER A 38 7.45 -9.10 11.77
N GLU A 39 7.90 -10.11 11.05
CA GLU A 39 8.91 -11.07 11.54
C GLU A 39 10.33 -10.73 11.04
N PRO A 40 11.32 -10.63 11.94
CA PRO A 40 12.71 -10.41 11.54
C PRO A 40 13.32 -11.68 10.94
N ILE A 41 13.95 -11.55 9.77
CA ILE A 41 14.60 -12.66 9.05
C ILE A 41 15.97 -13.04 9.68
N GLY A 42 16.45 -12.27 10.65
CA GLY A 42 17.70 -12.50 11.38
C GLY A 42 18.90 -11.72 10.82
N ASP A 43 18.88 -11.37 9.52
CA ASP A 43 19.82 -10.44 8.89
C ASP A 43 19.16 -9.07 8.67
N LEU A 44 19.74 -7.99 9.20
CA LEU A 44 19.17 -6.64 9.16
C LEU A 44 19.11 -6.03 7.75
N LEU A 45 20.07 -6.35 6.87
CA LEU A 45 20.11 -5.84 5.51
C LEU A 45 19.07 -6.56 4.66
N LEU A 46 18.98 -7.89 4.80
CA LEU A 46 17.99 -8.70 4.12
C LEU A 46 16.57 -8.35 4.58
N ASP A 47 16.37 -8.14 5.88
CA ASP A 47 15.09 -7.72 6.46
C ASP A 47 14.63 -6.39 5.87
N ARG A 48 15.53 -5.40 5.79
CA ARG A 48 15.22 -4.11 5.15
C ARG A 48 14.89 -4.28 3.66
N PHE A 49 15.71 -5.04 2.93
CA PHE A 49 15.54 -5.26 1.50
C PHE A 49 14.19 -5.91 1.17
N VAL A 50 13.84 -6.99 1.87
CA VAL A 50 12.57 -7.71 1.66
C VAL A 50 11.38 -6.82 2.00
N LYS A 51 11.45 -6.03 3.07
CA LYS A 51 10.39 -5.09 3.46
C LYS A 51 10.21 -3.98 2.42
N ASP A 52 11.30 -3.40 1.93
CA ASP A 52 11.23 -2.35 0.91
C ASP A 52 10.70 -2.90 -0.43
N LEU A 53 11.07 -4.14 -0.81
CA LEU A 53 10.51 -4.82 -1.99
C LEU A 53 9.00 -5.09 -1.86
N LEU A 54 8.54 -5.55 -0.70
CA LEU A 54 7.11 -5.76 -0.45
C LEU A 54 6.31 -4.46 -0.53
N LEU A 55 6.84 -3.37 0.01
CA LEU A 55 6.21 -2.05 -0.10
C LEU A 55 6.07 -1.63 -1.57
N GLN A 56 7.11 -1.83 -2.39
CA GLN A 56 7.06 -1.54 -3.82
C GLN A 56 6.01 -2.40 -4.57
N LEU A 57 5.91 -3.69 -4.24
CA LEU A 57 4.89 -4.57 -4.83
C LEU A 57 3.47 -4.13 -4.48
N LEU A 58 3.22 -3.76 -3.21
CA LEU A 58 1.92 -3.24 -2.79
C LEU A 58 1.57 -1.92 -3.47
N GLU A 59 2.55 -1.02 -3.65
CA GLU A 59 2.38 0.22 -4.41
C GLU A 59 1.97 -0.06 -5.86
N MET A 60 2.67 -0.98 -6.53
CA MET A 60 2.35 -1.38 -7.91
C MET A 60 0.94 -1.98 -8.03
N ILE A 61 0.54 -2.85 -7.08
CA ILE A 61 -0.81 -3.44 -7.07
C ILE A 61 -1.87 -2.35 -6.87
N ALA A 62 -1.66 -1.43 -5.92
CA ALA A 62 -2.59 -0.37 -5.61
C ALA A 62 -2.78 0.62 -6.77
N GLU A 63 -1.70 1.01 -7.45
CA GLU A 63 -1.80 1.88 -8.62
C GLU A 63 -2.57 1.19 -9.75
N ARG A 64 -2.29 -0.09 -9.99
CA ARG A 64 -3.02 -0.89 -10.99
C ARG A 64 -4.52 -0.98 -10.67
N GLU A 65 -4.90 -1.21 -9.41
CA GLU A 65 -6.31 -1.21 -9.00
C GLU A 65 -6.98 0.16 -9.18
N ARG A 66 -6.25 1.24 -8.94
CA ARG A 66 -6.72 2.61 -9.15
C ARG A 66 -6.98 2.88 -10.64
N GLU A 67 -6.04 2.50 -11.50
CA GLU A 67 -6.20 2.61 -12.95
C GLU A 67 -7.39 1.79 -13.45
N GLU A 68 -7.53 0.54 -13.01
CA GLU A 68 -8.64 -0.33 -13.38
C GLU A 68 -10.00 0.23 -12.91
N SER A 69 -10.05 0.85 -11.73
CA SER A 69 -11.27 1.49 -11.23
C SER A 69 -11.66 2.71 -12.07
N LYS A 70 -10.70 3.57 -12.43
CA LYS A 70 -10.92 4.69 -13.37
C LYS A 70 -11.39 4.18 -14.74
N ARG A 71 -10.77 3.12 -15.26
CA ARG A 71 -11.13 2.49 -16.55
C ARG A 71 -12.59 2.02 -16.54
N ARG A 72 -12.98 1.27 -15.50
CA ARG A 72 -14.37 0.79 -15.35
C ARG A 72 -15.37 1.93 -15.19
N GLN A 73 -15.00 2.99 -14.46
CA GLN A 73 -15.84 4.18 -14.32
C GLN A 73 -16.05 4.86 -15.68
N ALA A 74 -14.98 5.06 -16.46
CA ALA A 74 -15.07 5.64 -17.79
C ALA A 74 -15.97 4.81 -18.73
N GLN A 75 -15.83 3.47 -18.70
CA GLN A 75 -16.72 2.57 -19.44
C GLN A 75 -18.18 2.71 -19.00
N GLY A 76 -18.44 2.75 -17.69
CA GLY A 76 -19.80 2.94 -17.17
C GLY A 76 -20.43 4.27 -17.60
N ILE A 77 -19.66 5.35 -17.57
CA ILE A 77 -20.12 6.68 -18.04
C ILE A 77 -20.40 6.66 -19.54
N ALA A 78 -19.56 6.01 -20.35
CA ALA A 78 -19.78 5.90 -21.80
C ALA A 78 -21.10 5.16 -22.10
N ILE A 79 -21.34 4.04 -21.42
CA ILE A 79 -22.57 3.25 -21.57
C ILE A 79 -23.81 4.06 -21.11
N ALA A 80 -23.71 4.82 -20.02
CA ALA A 80 -24.81 5.67 -19.55
C ALA A 80 -25.15 6.77 -20.58
N LYS A 81 -24.13 7.44 -21.11
CA LYS A 81 -24.27 8.45 -22.16
C LYS A 81 -24.91 7.89 -23.43
N GLU A 82 -24.49 6.70 -23.87
CA GLU A 82 -25.11 6.01 -25.02
C GLU A 82 -26.59 5.70 -24.80
N LYS A 83 -26.96 5.38 -23.55
CA LYS A 83 -28.35 5.12 -23.15
C LYS A 83 -29.17 6.40 -22.87
N GLY A 84 -28.55 7.58 -22.99
CA GLY A 84 -29.21 8.86 -22.74
C GLY A 84 -29.56 9.12 -21.27
N VAL A 85 -28.81 8.50 -20.34
CA VAL A 85 -28.96 8.66 -18.87
C VAL A 85 -27.76 9.40 -18.28
#